data_AF-A0A520I9V4-F1
#
_entry.id   AF-A0A520I9V4-F1
#
_cell.length_a   1.000
_cell.length_b   1.000
_cell.length_c   1.000
_cell.angle_alpha   90.00
_cell.angle_beta   90.00
_cell.angle_gamma   90.00
#
_symmetry.space_group_name_H-M   'P 1'
#
loop_
_entity.id
_entity.type
_entity.pdbx_description
1 polymer ?
#
loop_
_entity_poly.entity_id
_entity_poly.type
_entity_poly.pdbx_seq_one_letter_code
_entity_poly.pdbx_strand_id
1 'polypeptide(L)'
;MESRRDFIKKASLLTGALGMAGLIPESIQRAMAINPAVGTTYLDAEHVVFLMQENRSFDHAFGTLKGVRGFNDPRAIRLPNDYPVWLQSNKKGETYAPFRLDIKDTKATWMSALPHSWENQVDARNNGDYDGWLEAKRSGNKEYADMPLTMGYYNREDIPFYYALADAFTVCDHNFCSMLTGTSPNRCFFWTGKIREEQNENSLPHVS
;
A
#
# COMPACT_ATOMS: atom_id res chain seq x y z
N MET A 1 33.94 -16.43 30.34
CA MET A 1 34.59 -15.90 29.12
C MET A 1 33.49 -15.75 28.08
N GLU A 2 33.13 -14.52 27.69
CA GLU A 2 32.07 -14.32 26.68
C GLU A 2 32.57 -14.71 25.29
N SER A 3 31.75 -15.44 24.53
CA SER A 3 32.10 -15.82 23.16
C SER A 3 31.86 -14.66 22.19
N ARG A 4 32.57 -14.64 21.05
CA ARG A 4 32.31 -13.66 19.96
C ARG A 4 30.83 -13.66 19.51
N ARG A 5 30.17 -14.81 19.56
CA ARG A 5 28.75 -14.96 19.23
C ARG A 5 27.84 -14.29 20.27
N ASP A 6 28.19 -14.38 21.55
CA ASP A 6 27.43 -13.72 22.62
C ASP A 6 27.63 -12.21 22.58
N PHE A 7 28.84 -11.75 22.29
CA PHE A 7 29.12 -10.33 22.05
C PHE A 7 28.31 -9.78 20.87
N ILE A 8 28.31 -10.48 19.72
CA ILE A 8 27.51 -10.05 18.55
C ILE A 8 26.02 -10.06 18.88
N LYS A 9 25.48 -11.08 19.56
CA LYS A 9 24.06 -11.09 19.96
C LYS A 9 23.71 -9.92 20.88
N LYS A 10 24.54 -9.65 21.89
CA LYS A 10 24.34 -8.54 22.83
C LYS A 10 24.48 -7.19 22.16
N ALA A 11 25.47 -7.01 21.29
CA ALA A 11 25.64 -5.81 20.48
C ALA A 11 24.45 -5.63 19.52
N SER A 12 23.96 -6.70 18.87
CA SER A 12 22.77 -6.67 18.01
C SER A 12 21.51 -6.27 18.78
N LEU A 13 21.33 -6.81 19.98
CA LEU A 13 20.23 -6.47 20.88
C LEU A 13 20.33 -5.02 21.37
N LEU A 14 21.52 -4.56 21.74
CA LEU A 14 21.73 -3.20 22.26
C LEU A 14 21.59 -2.15 21.15
N THR A 15 22.16 -2.39 19.97
CA THR A 15 22.01 -1.52 18.79
C THR A 15 20.57 -1.55 18.26
N GLY A 16 19.91 -2.72 18.28
CA GLY A 16 18.50 -2.86 17.92
C GLY A 16 17.57 -2.11 18.87
N ALA A 17 17.79 -2.22 20.19
CA ALA A 17 16.97 -1.55 21.20
C ALA A 17 17.15 -0.02 21.17
N LEU A 18 18.39 0.48 21.08
CA LEU A 18 18.67 1.91 21.06
C LEU A 18 18.31 2.57 19.71
N GLY A 19 18.42 1.85 18.60
CA GLY A 19 18.01 2.34 17.28
C GLY A 19 16.50 2.42 17.09
N MET A 20 15.73 1.51 17.70
CA MET A 20 14.28 1.43 17.53
C MET A 20 13.48 2.31 18.51
N ALA A 21 14.03 2.61 19.70
CA ALA A 21 13.34 3.39 20.74
C ALA A 21 12.99 4.84 20.30
N GLY A 22 13.72 5.41 19.33
CA GLY A 22 13.42 6.71 18.73
C GLY A 22 12.63 6.66 17.42
N LEU A 23 12.37 5.46 16.88
CA LEU A 23 11.73 5.26 15.57
C LEU A 23 10.30 4.72 15.67
N ILE A 24 9.96 4.03 16.76
CA ILE A 24 8.62 3.48 17.00
C ILE A 24 7.83 4.40 17.95
N PRO A 25 6.69 4.96 17.53
CA PRO A 25 5.77 5.70 18.40
C PRO A 25 5.36 4.93 19.67
N GLU A 26 5.21 5.64 20.79
CA GLU A 26 4.88 5.03 22.10
C GLU A 26 3.60 4.17 22.04
N SER A 27 2.59 4.59 21.28
CA SER A 27 1.36 3.83 21.10
C SER A 27 1.60 2.44 20.50
N ILE A 28 2.53 2.32 19.54
CA ILE A 28 2.92 1.05 18.93
C ILE A 28 3.75 0.23 19.92
N GLN A 29 4.68 0.85 20.66
CA GLN A 29 5.45 0.15 21.69
C GLN A 29 4.54 -0.50 22.75
N ARG A 30 3.55 0.27 23.24
CA ARG A 30 2.56 -0.22 24.20
C ARG A 30 1.75 -1.38 23.64
N ALA A 31 1.35 -1.31 22.36
CA ALA A 31 0.61 -2.37 21.70
C ALA A 31 1.47 -3.64 21.50
N MET A 32 2.74 -3.50 21.11
CA MET A 32 3.68 -4.64 20.97
C MET A 32 3.96 -5.36 22.29
N ALA A 33 3.89 -4.66 23.43
CA ALA A 33 4.11 -5.24 24.74
C ALA A 33 2.97 -6.16 25.21
N ILE A 34 1.82 -6.14 24.52
CA ILE A 34 0.66 -6.98 24.85
C ILE A 34 0.89 -8.38 24.27
N ASN A 35 1.11 -9.35 25.15
CA ASN A 35 1.18 -10.75 24.76
C ASN A 35 -0.20 -11.40 24.91
N PRO A 36 -0.77 -12.01 23.85
CA PRO A 36 -1.98 -12.79 23.98
C PRO A 36 -1.73 -14.01 24.85
N ALA A 37 -2.75 -14.47 25.59
CA ALA A 37 -2.64 -15.68 26.38
C ALA A 37 -2.41 -16.90 25.46
N VAL A 38 -1.57 -17.84 25.88
CA VAL A 38 -1.25 -19.02 25.06
C VAL A 38 -2.53 -19.80 24.75
N GLY A 39 -2.77 -20.07 23.47
CA GLY A 39 -3.94 -20.81 23.00
C GLY A 39 -5.13 -19.95 22.57
N THR A 40 -5.09 -18.62 22.75
CA THR A 40 -6.15 -17.73 22.24
C THR A 40 -6.04 -17.52 20.73
N THR A 41 -7.17 -17.23 20.10
CA THR A 41 -7.35 -16.91 18.68
C THR A 41 -8.00 -15.54 18.52
N TYR A 42 -8.24 -15.11 17.27
CA TYR A 42 -8.99 -13.88 17.00
C TYR A 42 -10.44 -13.92 17.53
N LEU A 43 -10.99 -15.12 17.82
CA LEU A 43 -12.33 -15.28 18.39
C LEU A 43 -12.39 -14.86 19.87
N ASP A 44 -11.25 -14.80 20.55
CA ASP A 44 -11.13 -14.37 21.95
C ASP A 44 -10.98 -12.85 22.08
N ALA A 45 -10.95 -12.12 20.96
CA ALA A 45 -10.87 -10.66 20.97
C ALA A 45 -12.19 -10.04 21.43
N GLU A 46 -12.16 -9.25 22.51
CA GLU A 46 -13.33 -8.51 22.99
C GLU A 46 -13.77 -7.40 22.02
N HIS A 47 -12.80 -6.84 21.28
CA HIS A 47 -13.03 -5.73 20.35
C HIS A 47 -12.25 -5.95 19.06
N VAL A 48 -12.96 -5.81 17.94
CA VAL A 48 -12.37 -5.74 16.61
C VAL A 48 -12.65 -4.35 16.05
N VAL A 49 -11.59 -3.56 15.85
CA VAL A 49 -11.70 -2.20 15.31
C VAL A 49 -11.35 -2.21 13.82
N PHE A 50 -12.27 -1.70 13.02
CA PHE A 50 -12.16 -1.61 11.57
C PHE A 50 -11.86 -0.16 11.16
N LEU A 51 -10.66 0.10 10.63
CA LEU A 51 -10.26 1.40 10.12
C LEU A 51 -10.11 1.36 8.58
N MET A 52 -11.01 2.01 7.87
CA MET A 52 -10.96 2.13 6.40
C MET A 52 -10.38 3.47 5.99
N GLN A 53 -9.25 3.44 5.28
CA GLN A 53 -8.55 4.62 4.76
C GLN A 53 -8.87 4.86 3.27
N GLU A 54 -8.44 6.01 2.74
CA GLU A 54 -8.66 6.50 1.36
C GLU A 54 -7.37 7.17 0.84
N ASN A 55 -7.14 7.38 -0.45
CA ASN A 55 -7.17 6.39 -1.54
C ASN A 55 -5.69 6.14 -1.88
N ARG A 56 -5.11 5.05 -1.37
CA ARG A 56 -3.69 4.74 -1.53
C ARG A 56 -3.54 3.26 -1.88
N SER A 57 -2.83 2.98 -2.98
CA SER A 57 -2.48 1.60 -3.33
C SER A 57 -1.45 1.05 -2.35
N PHE A 58 -1.33 -0.29 -2.31
CA PHE A 58 -0.32 -0.93 -1.50
C PHE A 58 1.09 -0.47 -1.90
N ASP A 59 1.41 -0.48 -3.19
CA ASP A 59 2.73 -0.05 -3.68
C ASP A 59 3.04 1.41 -3.39
N HIS A 60 2.02 2.28 -3.37
CA HIS A 60 2.20 3.68 -3.02
C HIS A 60 2.60 3.87 -1.54
N ALA A 61 2.08 3.06 -0.62
CA ALA A 61 2.40 3.20 0.81
C ALA A 61 3.57 2.29 1.24
N PHE A 62 3.57 1.05 0.78
CA PHE A 62 4.42 -0.03 1.28
C PHE A 62 5.23 -0.72 0.19
N GLY A 63 5.25 -0.23 -1.06
CA GLY A 63 6.01 -0.85 -2.15
C GLY A 63 7.53 -0.93 -1.90
N THR A 64 8.06 -0.15 -0.94
CA THR A 64 9.46 -0.21 -0.48
C THR A 64 9.65 -0.88 0.89
N LEU A 65 8.58 -1.37 1.52
CA LEU A 65 8.66 -2.08 2.79
C LEU A 65 9.45 -3.39 2.61
N LYS A 66 10.34 -3.70 3.55
CA LYS A 66 11.12 -4.94 3.48
C LYS A 66 10.21 -6.14 3.73
N GLY A 67 10.34 -7.17 2.88
CA GLY A 67 9.64 -8.45 3.03
C GLY A 67 8.30 -8.56 2.29
N VAL A 68 7.82 -7.48 1.67
CA VAL A 68 6.62 -7.51 0.82
C VAL A 68 7.00 -7.75 -0.64
N ARG A 69 6.04 -8.20 -1.45
CA ARG A 69 6.16 -8.23 -2.91
C ARG A 69 5.99 -6.84 -3.51
N GLY A 70 7.02 -6.00 -3.33
CA GLY A 70 7.07 -4.62 -3.81
C GLY A 70 8.05 -4.42 -4.97
N PHE A 71 8.64 -3.22 -5.08
CA PHE A 71 9.50 -2.82 -6.21
C PHE A 71 10.86 -3.54 -6.31
N ASN A 72 11.14 -4.46 -5.38
CA ASN A 72 12.34 -5.29 -5.39
C ASN A 72 11.99 -6.79 -5.37
N ASP A 73 10.77 -7.15 -5.77
CA ASP A 73 10.36 -8.56 -5.88
C ASP A 73 11.12 -9.24 -7.03
N PRO A 74 11.98 -10.25 -6.75
CA PRO A 74 12.71 -10.95 -7.80
C PRO A 74 11.80 -11.82 -8.71
N ARG A 75 10.52 -11.98 -8.35
CA ARG A 75 9.52 -12.79 -9.06
C ARG A 75 8.40 -11.96 -9.67
N ALA A 76 8.65 -10.66 -9.85
CA ALA A 76 7.71 -9.76 -10.49
C ALA A 76 7.29 -10.25 -11.88
N ILE A 77 6.03 -10.02 -12.22
CA ILE A 77 5.52 -10.22 -13.57
C ILE A 77 6.30 -9.30 -14.52
N ARG A 78 6.66 -9.84 -15.68
CA ARG A 78 7.27 -9.08 -16.77
C ARG A 78 6.20 -8.62 -17.76
N LEU A 79 6.29 -7.37 -18.15
CA LEU A 79 5.48 -6.78 -19.23
C LEU A 79 5.98 -7.28 -20.59
N PRO A 80 5.23 -7.03 -21.69
CA PRO A 80 5.65 -7.45 -23.05
C PRO A 80 7.02 -6.92 -23.51
N ASN A 81 7.49 -5.82 -22.92
CA ASN A 81 8.82 -5.24 -23.15
C ASN A 81 9.92 -5.82 -22.23
N ASP A 82 9.64 -6.91 -21.52
CA ASP A 82 10.51 -7.61 -20.57
C ASP A 82 10.86 -6.82 -19.29
N TYR A 83 10.25 -5.65 -19.10
CA TYR A 83 10.42 -4.88 -17.87
C TYR A 83 9.57 -5.44 -16.73
N PRO A 84 10.02 -5.33 -15.46
CA PRO A 84 9.16 -5.65 -14.33
C PRO A 84 7.93 -4.72 -14.34
N VAL A 85 6.79 -5.24 -13.88
CA VAL A 85 5.48 -4.58 -13.93
C VAL A 85 5.44 -3.15 -13.37
N TRP A 86 6.34 -2.77 -12.47
CA TRP A 86 6.40 -1.39 -11.95
C TRP A 86 7.16 -0.39 -12.84
N LEU A 87 7.76 -0.81 -13.96
CA LEU A 87 8.29 0.10 -14.97
C LEU A 87 7.26 0.30 -16.07
N GLN A 88 6.58 1.43 -16.03
CA GLN A 88 5.45 1.71 -16.93
C GLN A 88 5.89 2.58 -18.10
N SER A 89 5.41 2.27 -19.30
CA SER A 89 5.72 3.04 -20.51
C SER A 89 4.48 3.77 -21.01
N ASN A 90 4.64 5.02 -21.43
CA ASN A 90 3.54 5.81 -21.99
C ASN A 90 3.42 5.66 -23.51
N LYS A 91 2.40 6.26 -24.11
CA LYS A 91 2.19 6.22 -25.58
C LYS A 91 3.27 6.94 -26.40
N LYS A 92 4.12 7.75 -25.76
CA LYS A 92 5.26 8.43 -26.39
C LYS A 92 6.53 7.55 -26.40
N GLY A 93 6.48 6.37 -25.77
CA GLY A 93 7.64 5.49 -25.63
C GLY A 93 8.57 5.85 -24.47
N GLU A 94 8.14 6.74 -23.56
CA GLU A 94 8.89 7.08 -22.36
C GLU A 94 8.55 6.08 -21.25
N THR A 95 9.57 5.55 -20.57
CA THR A 95 9.41 4.62 -19.45
C THR A 95 9.73 5.30 -18.12
N TYR A 96 8.88 5.11 -17.13
CA TYR A 96 9.01 5.71 -15.80
C TYR A 96 9.14 4.61 -14.74
N ALA A 97 10.15 4.77 -13.88
CA ALA A 97 10.29 3.98 -12.67
C ALA A 97 9.47 4.60 -11.52
N PRO A 98 9.11 3.80 -10.50
CA PRO A 98 8.53 4.34 -9.28
C PRO A 98 9.48 5.37 -8.67
N PHE A 99 8.95 6.50 -8.21
CA PHE A 99 9.74 7.56 -7.59
C PHE A 99 9.12 8.02 -6.28
N ARG A 100 9.98 8.45 -5.34
CA ARG A 100 9.53 8.90 -4.04
C ARG A 100 8.82 10.25 -4.15
N LEU A 101 7.66 10.35 -3.52
CA LEU A 101 6.94 11.59 -3.27
C LEU A 101 7.33 12.13 -1.90
N ASP A 102 8.39 12.93 -1.83
CA ASP A 102 8.87 13.50 -0.57
C ASP A 102 7.81 14.45 0.01
N ILE A 103 7.14 14.02 1.09
CA ILE A 103 6.04 14.76 1.69
C ILE A 103 6.50 15.99 2.48
N LYS A 104 7.79 16.04 2.87
CA LYS A 104 8.34 17.11 3.71
C LYS A 104 8.84 18.27 2.88
N ASP A 105 9.59 17.95 1.83
CA ASP A 105 10.33 18.96 1.05
C ASP A 105 9.66 19.28 -0.29
N THR A 106 8.52 18.65 -0.61
CA THR A 106 7.75 18.94 -1.83
C THR A 106 6.27 19.21 -1.55
N LYS A 107 5.55 19.61 -2.60
CA LYS A 107 4.09 19.82 -2.56
C LYS A 107 3.31 18.54 -2.87
N ALA A 108 3.88 17.34 -2.71
CA ALA A 108 3.26 16.07 -3.11
C ALA A 108 1.81 15.89 -2.64
N THR A 109 1.46 16.37 -1.44
CA THR A 109 0.10 16.31 -0.89
C THR A 109 -0.89 17.30 -1.51
N TRP A 110 -0.40 18.31 -2.21
CA TRP A 110 -1.16 19.39 -2.84
C TRP A 110 -1.28 19.22 -4.37
N MET A 111 -0.77 18.13 -4.94
CA MET A 111 -0.79 17.86 -6.38
C MET A 111 -2.12 17.29 -6.89
N SER A 112 -3.16 17.26 -6.03
CA SER A 112 -4.47 16.67 -6.26
C SER A 112 -4.48 15.13 -6.32
N ALA A 113 -5.68 14.55 -6.23
CA ALA A 113 -5.90 13.12 -6.42
C ALA A 113 -5.81 12.72 -7.90
N LEU A 114 -5.51 11.44 -8.13
CA LEU A 114 -5.57 10.83 -9.46
C LEU A 114 -6.95 10.19 -9.69
N PRO A 115 -7.33 9.89 -10.95
CA PRO A 115 -8.63 9.31 -11.24
C PRO A 115 -8.82 7.90 -10.66
N HIS A 116 -9.97 7.67 -10.02
CA HIS A 116 -10.32 6.40 -9.36
C HIS A 116 -11.63 5.77 -9.87
N SER A 117 -12.18 6.27 -10.99
CA SER A 117 -13.41 5.72 -11.57
C SER A 117 -13.21 4.30 -12.09
N TRP A 118 -14.34 3.62 -12.35
CA TRP A 118 -14.35 2.30 -12.98
C TRP A 118 -13.55 2.27 -14.28
N GLU A 119 -13.80 3.23 -15.18
CA GLU A 119 -13.16 3.29 -16.50
C GLU A 119 -11.64 3.38 -16.34
N ASN A 120 -11.17 4.30 -15.49
CA ASN A 120 -9.73 4.50 -15.29
C ASN A 120 -9.06 3.33 -14.56
N GLN A 121 -9.79 2.54 -13.78
CA GLN A 121 -9.22 1.33 -13.14
C GLN A 121 -9.13 0.17 -14.15
N VAL A 122 -10.18 -0.03 -14.95
CA VAL A 122 -10.23 -1.09 -15.98
C VAL A 122 -9.21 -0.83 -17.07
N ASP A 123 -9.11 0.41 -17.55
CA ASP A 123 -8.13 0.80 -18.56
C ASP A 123 -6.70 0.64 -18.06
N ALA A 124 -6.43 0.98 -16.79
CA ALA A 124 -5.11 0.78 -16.18
C ALA A 124 -4.72 -0.70 -16.08
N ARG A 125 -5.70 -1.57 -15.75
CA ARG A 125 -5.51 -3.02 -15.69
C ARG A 125 -5.26 -3.63 -17.07
N ASN A 126 -5.79 -3.01 -18.14
CA ASN A 126 -5.64 -3.42 -19.54
C ASN A 126 -5.73 -4.95 -19.74
N ASN A 127 -6.92 -5.53 -19.61
CA ASN A 127 -7.15 -6.98 -19.77
C ASN A 127 -6.28 -7.91 -18.89
N GLY A 128 -5.59 -7.39 -17.88
CA GLY A 128 -4.68 -8.14 -17.02
C GLY A 128 -3.21 -7.96 -17.34
N ASP A 129 -2.85 -7.12 -18.32
CA ASP A 129 -1.47 -6.81 -18.68
C ASP A 129 -0.81 -5.83 -17.69
N TYR A 130 -1.61 -5.03 -16.96
CA TYR A 130 -1.16 -4.05 -15.96
C TYR A 130 -0.14 -3.03 -16.47
N ASP A 131 -0.26 -2.60 -17.74
CA ASP A 131 0.64 -1.65 -18.41
C ASP A 131 -0.04 -0.32 -18.81
N GLY A 132 -1.30 -0.11 -18.41
CA GLY A 132 -2.10 1.06 -18.79
C GLY A 132 -2.05 2.24 -17.81
N TRP A 133 -1.25 2.16 -16.74
CA TRP A 133 -1.37 3.07 -15.59
C TRP A 133 -1.10 4.53 -15.93
N LEU A 134 -0.06 4.83 -16.69
CA LEU A 134 0.35 6.22 -17.00
C LEU A 134 -0.71 7.00 -17.76
N GLU A 135 -1.45 6.34 -18.65
CA GLU A 135 -2.49 6.97 -19.46
C GLU A 135 -3.83 7.03 -18.72
N ALA A 136 -4.20 5.94 -18.05
CA ALA A 136 -5.49 5.84 -17.38
C ALA A 136 -5.55 6.65 -16.07
N LYS A 137 -4.40 6.89 -15.42
CA LYS A 137 -4.28 7.60 -14.13
C LYS A 137 -3.62 8.98 -14.25
N ARG A 138 -3.81 9.67 -15.36
CA ARG A 138 -3.30 11.04 -15.54
C ARG A 138 -3.93 12.03 -14.56
N SER A 139 -3.14 13.00 -14.10
CA SER A 139 -3.64 14.05 -13.23
C SER A 139 -4.70 14.91 -13.94
N GLY A 140 -5.80 15.18 -13.25
CA GLY A 140 -6.80 16.17 -13.69
C GLY A 140 -6.32 17.62 -13.48
N ASN A 141 -5.25 17.83 -12.71
CA ASN A 141 -4.64 19.14 -12.54
C ASN A 141 -3.74 19.45 -13.74
N LYS A 142 -4.06 20.52 -14.47
CA LYS A 142 -3.34 20.96 -15.68
C LYS A 142 -1.85 21.21 -15.43
N GLU A 143 -1.47 21.69 -14.25
CA GLU A 143 -0.05 21.95 -13.91
C GLU A 143 0.78 20.67 -13.82
N TYR A 144 0.13 19.52 -13.55
CA TYR A 144 0.77 18.23 -13.33
C TYR A 144 0.31 17.16 -14.34
N ALA A 145 -0.38 17.56 -15.42
CA ALA A 145 -1.05 16.64 -16.35
C ALA A 145 -0.09 15.71 -17.10
N ASP A 146 1.17 16.12 -17.28
CA ASP A 146 2.22 15.34 -17.91
C ASP A 146 3.17 14.68 -16.91
N MET A 147 2.98 14.92 -15.60
CA MET A 147 3.78 14.23 -14.58
C MET A 147 3.26 12.80 -14.37
N PRO A 148 4.15 11.80 -14.26
CA PRO A 148 3.80 10.39 -14.06
C PRO A 148 3.39 10.10 -12.59
N LEU A 149 2.52 10.91 -12.00
CA LEU A 149 2.18 10.87 -10.57
C LEU A 149 1.68 9.51 -10.08
N THR A 150 1.09 8.69 -10.96
CA THR A 150 0.66 7.32 -10.62
C THR A 150 1.82 6.40 -10.24
N MET A 151 3.06 6.75 -10.61
CA MET A 151 4.27 6.01 -10.24
C MET A 151 4.88 6.51 -8.92
N GLY A 152 4.29 7.55 -8.32
CA GLY A 152 4.75 8.10 -7.06
C GLY A 152 4.45 7.17 -5.88
N TYR A 153 5.40 7.04 -4.95
CA TYR A 153 5.24 6.27 -3.71
C TYR A 153 5.80 7.03 -2.50
N TYR A 154 5.36 6.66 -1.30
CA TYR A 154 5.92 7.07 -0.03
C TYR A 154 6.84 6.00 0.55
N ASN A 155 7.87 6.43 1.26
CA ASN A 155 8.71 5.52 2.02
C ASN A 155 8.57 5.77 3.54
N ARG A 156 9.41 5.08 4.32
CA ARG A 156 9.46 5.21 5.78
C ARG A 156 9.68 6.63 6.28
N GLU A 157 10.40 7.46 5.53
CA GLU A 157 10.67 8.85 5.92
C GLU A 157 9.44 9.75 5.75
N ASP A 158 8.56 9.40 4.81
CA ASP A 158 7.33 10.13 4.51
C ASP A 158 6.17 9.73 5.42
N ILE A 159 6.01 8.42 5.67
CA ILE A 159 4.93 7.86 6.51
C ILE A 159 5.47 6.95 7.63
N PRO A 160 6.31 7.47 8.55
CA PRO A 160 7.05 6.68 9.54
C PRO A 160 6.15 5.89 10.49
N PHE A 161 4.99 6.45 10.87
CA PHE A 161 4.02 5.76 11.72
C PHE A 161 3.53 4.45 11.08
N TYR A 162 3.19 4.48 9.79
CA TYR A 162 2.66 3.32 9.07
C TYR A 162 3.72 2.25 8.87
N TYR A 163 4.97 2.64 8.61
CA TYR A 163 6.07 1.68 8.52
C TYR A 163 6.39 1.07 9.90
N ALA A 164 6.36 1.86 10.98
CA ALA A 164 6.52 1.31 12.33
C ALA A 164 5.39 0.35 12.69
N LEU A 165 4.15 0.64 12.28
CA LEU A 165 3.01 -0.24 12.50
C LEU A 165 3.17 -1.56 11.72
N ALA A 166 3.63 -1.49 10.46
CA ALA A 166 3.86 -2.67 9.63
C ALA A 166 5.06 -3.51 10.08
N ASP A 167 6.08 -2.91 10.70
CA ASP A 167 7.19 -3.67 11.31
C ASP A 167 6.77 -4.39 12.59
N ALA A 168 5.83 -3.81 13.34
CA ALA A 168 5.37 -4.31 14.62
C ALA A 168 4.30 -5.40 14.49
N PHE A 169 3.49 -5.34 13.44
CA PHE A 169 2.31 -6.19 13.26
C PHE A 169 2.24 -6.80 11.86
N THR A 170 1.20 -7.60 11.63
CA THR A 170 0.98 -8.28 10.36
C THR A 170 0.58 -7.30 9.25
N VAL A 171 1.22 -7.45 8.08
CA VAL A 171 0.82 -6.81 6.83
C VAL A 171 0.34 -7.87 5.82
N CYS A 172 -0.73 -7.57 5.09
CA CYS A 172 -1.25 -8.43 4.04
C CYS A 172 -0.93 -7.83 2.66
N ASP A 173 0.13 -8.30 2.01
CA ASP A 173 0.60 -7.81 0.70
C ASP A 173 -0.15 -8.41 -0.51
N HIS A 174 -1.22 -9.18 -0.26
CA HIS A 174 -2.11 -9.76 -1.26
C HIS A 174 -3.58 -9.41 -0.99
N ASN A 175 -3.83 -8.20 -0.49
CA ASN A 175 -5.17 -7.71 -0.20
C ASN A 175 -5.64 -6.76 -1.31
N PHE A 176 -6.76 -7.10 -1.96
CA PHE A 176 -7.30 -6.32 -3.07
C PHE A 176 -8.64 -5.69 -2.71
N CYS A 177 -8.95 -4.57 -3.36
CA CYS A 177 -10.31 -4.04 -3.34
C CYS A 177 -11.29 -5.07 -3.94
N SER A 178 -12.51 -5.12 -3.41
CA SER A 178 -13.54 -6.03 -3.90
C SER A 178 -13.96 -5.73 -5.34
N MET A 179 -13.86 -4.47 -5.76
CA MET A 179 -14.15 -4.05 -7.14
C MET A 179 -13.24 -2.91 -7.60
N LEU A 180 -12.83 -2.97 -8.87
CA LEU A 180 -11.99 -1.97 -9.53
C LEU A 180 -12.77 -0.68 -9.83
N THR A 181 -13.12 0.07 -8.79
CA THR A 181 -13.94 1.28 -8.87
C THR A 181 -13.61 2.26 -7.73
N GLY A 182 -14.37 3.34 -7.60
CA GLY A 182 -14.20 4.36 -6.59
C GLY A 182 -14.56 3.94 -5.16
N THR A 183 -14.71 4.95 -4.31
CA THR A 183 -14.85 4.80 -2.86
C THR A 183 -16.19 4.17 -2.46
N SER A 184 -17.31 4.65 -3.01
CA SER A 184 -18.65 4.25 -2.54
C SER A 184 -18.91 2.75 -2.69
N PRO A 185 -18.62 2.09 -3.83
CA PRO A 185 -18.92 0.67 -3.99
C PRO A 185 -18.01 -0.21 -3.12
N ASN A 186 -16.73 0.16 -2.98
CA ASN A 186 -15.81 -0.56 -2.10
C ASN A 186 -16.18 -0.39 -0.62
N ARG A 187 -16.79 0.74 -0.23
CA ARG A 187 -17.35 0.94 1.11
C ARG A 187 -18.60 0.08 1.34
N CYS A 188 -19.45 -0.10 0.33
CA CYS A 188 -20.56 -1.05 0.40
C CYS A 188 -20.05 -2.49 0.61
N PHE A 189 -19.04 -2.92 -0.15
CA PHE A 189 -18.40 -4.22 0.04
C PHE A 189 -17.81 -4.38 1.43
N PHE A 190 -17.12 -3.35 1.94
CA PHE A 190 -16.52 -3.38 3.26
C PHE A 190 -17.53 -3.70 4.37
N TRP A 191 -18.73 -3.13 4.31
CA TRP A 191 -19.74 -3.31 5.35
C TRP A 191 -20.71 -4.47 5.10
N THR A 192 -20.96 -4.82 3.84
CA THR A 192 -22.06 -5.72 3.48
C THR A 192 -21.64 -6.93 2.67
N GLY A 193 -20.39 -6.97 2.19
CA GLY A 193 -19.91 -8.00 1.27
C GLY A 193 -20.54 -7.94 -0.13
N LYS A 194 -21.34 -6.92 -0.44
CA LYS A 194 -22.04 -6.75 -1.72
C LYS A 194 -22.20 -5.28 -2.11
N ILE A 195 -22.61 -5.05 -3.36
CA ILE A 195 -22.92 -3.71 -3.92
C ILE A 195 -24.37 -3.56 -4.35
N ARG A 196 -25.16 -4.63 -4.24
CA ARG A 196 -26.59 -4.64 -4.55
C ARG A 196 -27.36 -4.74 -3.24
N GLU A 197 -28.52 -4.11 -3.21
CA GLU A 197 -29.42 -4.21 -2.06
C GLU A 197 -29.92 -5.65 -1.91
N GLU A 198 -30.42 -6.22 -3.01
CA GLU A 198 -30.88 -7.61 -3.08
C GLU A 198 -29.93 -8.46 -3.93
N GLN A 199 -29.83 -9.75 -3.60
CA GLN A 199 -28.96 -10.69 -4.30
C GLN A 199 -29.69 -11.35 -5.48
N ASN A 200 -30.14 -10.52 -6.42
CA ASN A 200 -30.73 -10.94 -7.69
C ASN A 200 -30.27 -10.01 -8.83
N GLU A 201 -30.49 -10.45 -10.07
CA GLU A 201 -30.07 -9.77 -11.29
C GLU A 201 -30.79 -8.44 -11.54
N ASN A 202 -31.99 -8.26 -10.96
CA ASN A 202 -32.83 -7.09 -11.16
C ASN A 202 -32.46 -5.92 -10.23
N SER A 203 -31.76 -6.18 -9.12
CA SER A 203 -31.31 -5.15 -8.18
C SER A 203 -30.10 -4.41 -8.73
N LEU A 204 -30.21 -3.11 -9.01
CA LEU A 204 -29.10 -2.34 -9.59
C LEU A 204 -27.89 -2.25 -8.64
N PRO A 205 -26.65 -2.32 -9.15
CA PRO A 205 -25.46 -2.14 -8.34
C PRO A 205 -25.25 -0.67 -7.97
N HIS A 206 -24.81 -0.43 -6.75
CA HIS A 206 -24.35 0.89 -6.31
C HIS A 206 -22.96 1.15 -6.89
N VAL A 207 -22.86 2.05 -7.87
CA VAL A 207 -21.64 2.32 -8.66
C VAL A 207 -21.12 3.76 -8.56
N SER A 208 -21.60 4.55 -7.59
CA SER A 208 -21.26 5.98 -7.47
C SER A 208 -19.79 6.28 -7.18
#